data_AF-A0A8H8V1X2-F1
#
_entry.id   AF-A0A8H8V1X2-F1
#
_cell.length_a   1.000
_cell.length_b   1.000
_cell.length_c   1.000
_cell.angle_alpha   90.00
_cell.angle_beta   90.00
_cell.angle_gamma   90.00
#
_symmetry.space_group_name_H-M   'P 1'
#
loop_
_entity.id
_entity.type
_entity.pdbx_description
1 polymer ?
#
loop_
_entity_poly.entity_id
_entity_poly.type
_entity_poly.pdbx_seq_one_letter_code
_entity_poly.pdbx_strand_id
1 'polypeptide(L)'
;MATKRMRRALNELSDVGAGVVDSTKFYDIDKSHTCQVSLSETNSSSGTKRHIFRVSESTLRHASSVLARMVDPSSPWKKENNEHGNLTILLHDDDPEALEILFRLMHFQKERIPKRLGLKKIFHLALVCDKYDCVDVAKPLINEFAVDLKEAESQAFWNEFYQYSFEYQPENEEDVGEEEKENGNGLHGGDKPAIANMLLYVSFVFNLKKVFPRAYRTYLMIWKPKVKSEDDDEVVEGPTCLPDRLYSKINHPPSNTTNQFVKSNSG
;
A
#
# COMPACT_ATOMS: atom_id res chain seq x y z
N MET A 1 41.57 -46.21 29.78
CA MET A 1 40.13 -46.01 30.09
C MET A 1 39.78 -44.53 29.98
N ALA A 2 39.65 -43.99 28.77
CA ALA A 2 39.35 -42.57 28.57
C ALA A 2 38.73 -42.31 27.18
N THR A 3 37.59 -42.93 26.84
CA THR A 3 36.95 -42.66 25.52
C THR A 3 35.43 -42.81 25.46
N LYS A 4 34.72 -43.07 26.57
CA LYS A 4 33.24 -43.16 26.55
C LYS A 4 32.51 -42.00 27.23
N ARG A 5 33.20 -41.17 28.02
CA ARG A 5 32.62 -39.98 28.66
C ARG A 5 32.71 -38.68 27.84
N MET A 6 33.60 -38.62 26.84
CA MET A 6 33.80 -37.40 26.04
C MET A 6 32.89 -37.29 24.81
N ARG A 7 32.28 -38.40 24.34
CA ARG A 7 31.31 -38.36 23.23
C ARG A 7 29.89 -37.97 23.65
N ARG A 8 29.55 -38.07 24.95
CA ARG A 8 28.23 -37.62 25.45
C ARG A 8 28.18 -36.11 25.67
N ALA A 9 29.32 -35.49 26.01
CA ALA A 9 29.44 -34.05 26.17
C ALA A 9 29.56 -33.25 24.85
N LEU A 10 29.72 -33.92 23.70
CA LEU A 10 29.78 -33.28 22.38
C LEU A 10 28.49 -33.45 21.56
N ASN A 11 27.54 -34.29 22.00
CA ASN A 11 26.20 -34.40 21.41
C ASN A 11 25.11 -33.65 22.20
N GLU A 12 25.45 -33.03 23.34
CA GLU A 12 24.55 -32.17 24.13
C GLU A 12 24.80 -30.67 23.90
N LEU A 13 25.70 -30.32 22.98
CA LEU A 13 25.98 -28.95 22.53
C LEU A 13 25.53 -28.70 21.07
N SER A 14 24.83 -29.65 20.45
CA SER A 14 24.26 -29.51 19.10
C SER A 14 22.73 -29.36 19.09
N ASP A 15 22.12 -28.98 20.21
CA ASP A 15 20.68 -28.64 20.27
C ASP A 15 20.44 -27.28 20.94
N VAL A 16 21.30 -26.31 20.64
CA VAL A 16 20.85 -24.92 20.66
C VAL A 16 20.11 -24.72 19.36
N GLY A 17 18.83 -25.11 19.36
CA GLY A 17 17.89 -24.72 18.32
C GLY A 17 18.12 -23.25 18.03
N ALA A 18 18.37 -22.92 16.76
CA ALA A 18 18.43 -21.55 16.28
C ALA A 18 17.14 -20.87 16.76
N GLY A 19 17.25 -20.13 17.87
CA GLY A 19 16.12 -19.51 18.54
C GLY A 19 15.52 -18.53 17.55
N VAL A 20 14.37 -18.88 17.00
CA VAL A 20 13.56 -17.99 16.19
C VAL A 20 13.28 -16.77 17.07
N VAL A 21 13.91 -15.63 16.77
CA VAL A 21 13.72 -14.40 17.54
C VAL A 21 12.38 -13.80 17.14
N ASP A 22 11.34 -14.11 17.91
CA ASP A 22 10.05 -13.42 17.81
C ASP A 22 10.21 -12.01 18.37
N SER A 23 10.35 -11.01 17.48
CA SER A 23 10.47 -9.60 17.90
C SER A 23 9.10 -8.94 17.84
N THR A 24 8.64 -8.37 18.97
CA THR A 24 7.38 -7.63 19.04
C THR A 24 7.65 -6.13 19.22
N LYS A 25 7.05 -5.30 18.36
CA LYS A 25 7.07 -3.83 18.44
C LYS A 25 5.70 -3.31 18.83
N PHE A 26 5.68 -2.48 19.88
CA PHE A 26 4.45 -1.83 20.37
C PHE A 26 4.36 -0.39 19.88
N TYR A 27 3.14 0.02 19.55
CA TYR A 27 2.79 1.37 19.13
C TYR A 27 1.67 1.87 20.02
N ASP A 28 2.02 2.65 21.06
CA ASP A 28 1.04 3.30 21.93
C ASP A 28 0.49 4.56 21.24
N ILE A 29 -0.56 4.37 20.43
CA ILE A 29 -1.22 5.47 19.71
C ILE A 29 -2.18 6.19 20.67
N ASP A 30 -2.97 5.45 21.45
CA ASP A 30 -3.88 6.01 22.45
C ASP A 30 -3.51 5.57 23.87
N LYS A 31 -3.39 6.52 24.80
CA LYS A 31 -3.14 6.22 26.22
C LYS A 31 -4.32 5.52 26.88
N SER A 32 -5.54 5.82 26.42
CA SER A 32 -6.81 5.20 26.80
C SER A 32 -7.23 4.09 25.85
N HIS A 33 -6.28 3.41 25.20
CA HIS A 33 -6.57 2.34 24.26
C HIS A 33 -7.54 1.30 24.83
N THR A 34 -8.57 0.98 24.05
CA THR A 34 -9.56 -0.06 24.35
C THR A 34 -9.46 -1.23 23.37
N CYS A 35 -8.63 -1.08 22.32
CA CYS A 35 -8.41 -2.09 21.29
C CYS A 35 -6.91 -2.24 21.01
N GLN A 36 -6.50 -3.47 20.73
CA GLN A 36 -5.20 -3.79 20.14
C GLN A 36 -5.42 -4.25 18.70
N VAL A 37 -4.56 -3.81 17.80
CA VAL A 37 -4.48 -4.31 16.43
C VAL A 37 -3.14 -4.99 16.29
N SER A 38 -3.12 -6.29 16.04
CA SER A 38 -1.89 -7.06 15.87
C SER A 38 -1.70 -7.40 14.41
N LEU A 39 -0.52 -7.09 13.89
CA LEU A 39 -0.05 -7.48 12.57
C LEU A 39 1.14 -8.45 12.75
N SER A 40 1.14 -9.54 12.00
CA SER A 40 2.23 -10.53 12.01
C SER A 40 2.89 -10.59 10.64
N GLU A 41 4.22 -10.51 10.62
CA GLU A 41 5.05 -10.70 9.44
C GLU A 41 5.87 -11.98 9.63
N THR A 42 5.62 -12.98 8.78
CA THR A 42 6.40 -14.22 8.75
C THR A 42 7.51 -14.09 7.71
N ASN A 43 8.75 -13.94 8.16
CA ASN A 43 9.91 -14.00 7.27
C ASN A 43 10.49 -15.42 7.28
N SER A 44 10.55 -16.07 6.12
CA SER A 44 10.97 -17.47 5.93
C SER A 44 12.36 -17.84 6.47
N SER A 45 13.15 -16.85 6.89
CA SER A 45 14.52 -17.02 7.39
C SER A 45 14.85 -16.26 8.69
N SER A 46 13.94 -15.46 9.27
CA SER A 46 14.29 -14.51 10.36
C SER A 46 13.34 -14.48 11.57
N GLY A 47 12.34 -15.36 11.65
CA GLY A 47 11.36 -15.38 12.75
C GLY A 47 10.20 -14.40 12.58
N THR A 48 9.23 -14.47 13.49
CA THR A 48 7.98 -13.71 13.37
C THR A 48 8.20 -12.31 13.93
N LYS A 49 7.98 -11.30 13.10
CA LYS A 49 7.89 -9.92 13.59
C LYS A 49 6.43 -9.62 13.87
N ARG A 50 6.14 -9.10 15.07
CA ARG A 50 4.78 -8.72 15.46
C ARG A 50 4.71 -7.23 15.73
N HIS A 51 3.71 -6.57 15.16
CA HIS A 51 3.43 -5.16 15.39
C HIS A 51 2.10 -5.06 16.14
N ILE A 52 2.10 -4.42 17.30
CA ILE A 52 0.91 -4.26 18.15
C ILE A 52 0.60 -2.78 18.30
N PHE A 53 -0.51 -2.35 17.70
CA PHE A 53 -1.02 -0.99 17.78
C PHE A 53 -2.09 -0.90 18.87
N ARG A 54 -1.88 -0.04 19.85
CA ARG A 54 -2.82 0.22 20.95
C ARG A 54 -3.58 1.51 20.65
N VAL A 55 -4.87 1.35 20.34
CA VAL A 55 -5.73 2.38 19.77
C VAL A 55 -7.08 2.43 20.49
N SER A 56 -7.81 3.54 20.32
CA SER A 56 -9.19 3.65 20.78
C SER A 56 -10.13 2.97 19.79
N GLU A 57 -10.91 1.99 20.27
CA GLU A 57 -11.94 1.31 19.49
C GLU A 57 -12.96 2.31 18.92
N SER A 58 -13.39 3.28 19.74
CA SER A 58 -14.37 4.27 19.32
C SER A 58 -13.83 5.12 18.18
N THR A 59 -12.56 5.52 18.24
CA THR A 59 -11.91 6.27 17.15
C THR A 59 -11.89 5.45 15.86
N LEU A 60 -11.56 4.15 15.93
CA LEU A 60 -11.59 3.28 14.75
C LEU A 60 -13.00 3.18 14.14
N ARG A 61 -14.05 3.05 14.96
CA ARG A 61 -15.44 2.98 14.48
C ARG A 61 -15.88 4.24 13.72
N HIS A 62 -15.46 5.41 14.20
CA HIS A 62 -15.84 6.68 13.57
C HIS A 62 -15.04 6.97 12.31
N ALA A 63 -13.77 6.55 12.27
CA ALA A 63 -12.89 6.84 11.16
C ALA A 63 -13.13 5.94 9.94
N SER A 64 -13.72 4.76 10.10
CA SER A 64 -13.85 3.77 9.03
C SER A 64 -15.05 2.85 9.22
N SER A 65 -15.84 2.72 8.17
CA SER A 65 -16.93 1.74 8.13
C SER A 65 -16.43 0.28 8.15
N VAL A 66 -15.23 0.02 7.62
CA VAL A 66 -14.59 -1.30 7.60
C VAL A 66 -14.08 -1.64 9.00
N LEU A 67 -13.29 -0.75 9.61
CA LEU A 67 -12.76 -0.97 10.95
C LEU A 67 -13.88 -1.04 11.98
N ALA A 68 -14.98 -0.27 11.81
CA ALA A 68 -16.16 -0.37 12.64
C ALA A 68 -16.74 -1.79 12.68
N ARG A 69 -16.83 -2.45 11.51
CA ARG A 69 -17.23 -3.85 11.42
C ARG A 69 -16.19 -4.76 12.05
N MET A 70 -14.89 -4.49 11.90
CA MET A 70 -13.84 -5.34 12.49
C MET A 70 -13.87 -5.30 14.01
N VAL A 71 -14.13 -4.15 14.63
CA VAL A 71 -14.21 -4.07 16.11
C VAL A 71 -15.54 -4.59 16.67
N ASP A 72 -16.59 -4.72 15.86
CA ASP A 72 -17.92 -5.10 16.35
C ASP A 72 -17.97 -6.49 17.01
N PRO A 73 -18.47 -6.67 18.24
CA PRO A 73 -18.51 -7.96 18.92
C PRO A 73 -19.19 -9.09 18.13
N SER A 74 -20.16 -8.75 17.26
CA SER A 74 -20.89 -9.71 16.42
C SER A 74 -20.18 -10.09 15.11
N SER A 75 -19.03 -9.47 14.88
CA SER A 75 -18.27 -9.56 13.64
C SER A 75 -17.60 -10.92 13.44
N PRO A 76 -17.58 -11.47 12.21
CA PRO A 76 -16.94 -12.75 11.90
C PRO A 76 -15.41 -12.67 11.84
N TRP A 77 -14.83 -11.48 12.02
CA TRP A 77 -13.40 -11.26 11.94
C TRP A 77 -12.67 -11.91 13.12
N LYS A 78 -11.47 -12.45 12.86
CA LYS A 78 -10.67 -13.11 13.89
C LYS A 78 -10.32 -12.12 15.00
N LYS A 79 -10.66 -12.51 16.22
CA LYS A 79 -10.47 -11.71 17.42
C LYS A 79 -9.92 -12.58 18.54
N GLU A 80 -9.11 -11.95 19.36
CA GLU A 80 -8.64 -12.54 20.61
C GLU A 80 -8.93 -11.55 21.74
N ASN A 81 -9.32 -12.08 22.89
CA ASN A 81 -9.33 -11.29 24.12
C ASN A 81 -7.92 -11.39 24.68
N ASN A 82 -7.26 -10.25 24.89
CA ASN A 82 -5.97 -10.27 25.56
C ASN A 82 -6.13 -10.51 27.07
N GLU A 83 -5.01 -10.66 27.77
CA GLU A 83 -4.95 -10.92 29.23
C GLU A 83 -5.67 -9.87 30.08
N HIS A 84 -5.93 -8.68 29.51
CA HIS A 84 -6.61 -7.57 30.17
C HIS A 84 -8.08 -7.42 29.74
N GLY A 85 -8.60 -8.33 28.90
CA GLY A 85 -9.97 -8.29 28.39
C GLY A 85 -10.20 -7.27 27.27
N ASN A 86 -9.15 -6.64 26.75
CA ASN A 86 -9.27 -5.73 25.61
C ASN A 86 -9.36 -6.52 24.30
N LEU A 87 -10.15 -5.99 23.37
CA LEU A 87 -10.34 -6.55 22.03
C LEU A 87 -9.03 -6.52 21.25
N THR A 88 -8.64 -7.65 20.64
CA THR A 88 -7.51 -7.73 19.72
C THR A 88 -8.00 -8.08 18.31
N ILE A 89 -7.73 -7.21 17.34
CA ILE A 89 -7.95 -7.48 15.91
C ILE A 89 -6.66 -8.04 15.31
N LEU A 90 -6.76 -9.13 14.56
CA LEU A 90 -5.64 -9.71 13.83
C LEU A 90 -5.66 -9.26 12.36
N LEU A 91 -4.58 -8.62 11.93
CA LEU A 91 -4.32 -8.21 10.54
C LEU A 91 -3.19 -9.04 9.93
N HIS A 92 -3.25 -9.20 8.61
CA HIS A 92 -2.26 -9.87 7.80
C HIS A 92 -1.95 -9.02 6.56
N ASP A 93 -0.70 -9.07 6.10
CA ASP A 93 -0.24 -8.53 4.83
C ASP A 93 -0.34 -7.00 4.65
N ASP A 94 -0.49 -6.25 5.73
CA ASP A 94 -0.43 -4.78 5.70
C ASP A 94 0.98 -4.27 6.03
N ASP A 95 1.34 -3.11 5.49
CA ASP A 95 2.58 -2.43 5.86
C ASP A 95 2.46 -1.78 7.26
N PRO A 96 3.34 -2.11 8.22
CA PRO A 96 3.22 -1.62 9.60
C PRO A 96 3.45 -0.12 9.72
N GLU A 97 4.26 0.49 8.85
CA GLU A 97 4.49 1.94 8.88
C GLU A 97 3.27 2.69 8.35
N ALA A 98 2.63 2.20 7.28
CA ALA A 98 1.40 2.75 6.73
C ALA A 98 0.25 2.68 7.74
N LEU A 99 0.10 1.55 8.44
CA LEU A 99 -0.87 1.42 9.54
C LEU A 99 -0.58 2.38 10.70
N GLU A 100 0.69 2.56 11.08
CA GLU A 100 1.06 3.54 12.10
C GLU A 100 0.62 4.95 11.71
N ILE A 101 0.93 5.38 10.48
CA ILE A 101 0.55 6.69 9.96
C ILE A 101 -0.97 6.83 9.97
N LEU A 102 -1.69 5.84 9.45
CA LEU A 102 -3.15 5.86 9.40
C LEU A 102 -3.76 5.98 10.79
N PHE A 103 -3.33 5.15 11.76
CA PHE A 103 -3.86 5.21 13.12
C PHE A 103 -3.51 6.52 13.81
N ARG A 104 -2.32 7.08 13.61
CA ARG A 104 -1.97 8.41 14.12
C ARG A 104 -2.86 9.49 13.54
N LEU A 105 -3.18 9.44 12.25
CA LEU A 105 -4.11 10.39 11.61
C LEU A 105 -5.52 10.29 12.20
N MET A 106 -6.04 9.08 12.37
CA MET A 106 -7.36 8.86 12.99
C MET A 106 -7.42 9.43 14.41
N HIS A 107 -6.31 9.38 15.15
CA HIS A 107 -6.20 9.91 16.51
C HIS A 107 -5.71 11.37 16.55
N PHE A 108 -5.72 12.08 15.40
CA PHE A 108 -5.30 13.47 15.27
C PHE A 108 -3.86 13.78 15.73
N GLN A 109 -2.98 12.78 15.74
CA GLN A 109 -1.56 12.89 16.14
C GLN A 109 -0.64 13.20 14.97
N LYS A 110 -1.01 14.18 14.15
CA LYS A 110 -0.29 14.52 12.92
C LYS A 110 1.17 14.93 13.19
N GLU A 111 1.44 15.56 14.34
CA GLU A 111 2.77 15.97 14.79
C GLU A 111 3.75 14.81 15.00
N ARG A 112 3.24 13.58 15.14
CA ARG A 112 4.03 12.36 15.26
C ARG A 112 4.29 11.66 13.93
N ILE A 113 3.81 12.24 12.83
CA ILE A 113 4.01 11.75 11.46
C ILE A 113 5.18 12.51 10.83
N PRO A 114 6.08 11.84 10.09
CA PRO A 114 7.14 12.51 9.35
C PRO A 114 6.59 13.60 8.41
N LYS A 115 7.17 14.80 8.44
CA LYS A 115 6.78 15.94 7.58
C LYS A 115 7.03 15.71 6.08
N ARG A 116 7.83 14.71 5.74
CA ARG A 116 8.12 14.30 4.37
C ARG A 116 7.87 12.80 4.28
N LEU A 117 7.01 12.40 3.35
CA LEU A 117 6.74 11.02 3.02
C LEU A 117 7.16 10.80 1.58
N GLY A 118 8.07 9.85 1.35
CA GLY A 118 8.43 9.44 0.01
C GLY A 118 7.29 8.68 -0.67
N LEU A 119 7.26 8.66 -2.00
CA LEU A 119 6.20 8.04 -2.79
C LEU A 119 5.86 6.60 -2.36
N LYS A 120 6.85 5.76 -2.07
CA LYS A 120 6.60 4.37 -1.63
C LYS A 120 5.75 4.33 -0.35
N LYS A 121 6.03 5.18 0.64
CA LYS A 121 5.22 5.27 1.87
C LYS A 121 3.83 5.81 1.59
N ILE A 122 3.71 6.80 0.71
CA ILE A 122 2.41 7.34 0.28
C ILE A 122 1.59 6.26 -0.43
N PHE A 123 2.23 5.43 -1.26
CA PHE A 123 1.60 4.32 -1.94
C PHE A 123 1.09 3.25 -0.97
N HIS A 124 1.91 2.81 -0.01
CA HIS A 124 1.43 1.90 1.04
C HIS A 124 0.31 2.52 1.89
N LEU A 125 0.38 3.82 2.19
CA LEU A 125 -0.71 4.54 2.85
C LEU A 125 -2.00 4.53 1.99
N ALA A 126 -1.88 4.72 0.67
CA ALA A 126 -3.01 4.65 -0.25
C ALA A 126 -3.66 3.25 -0.23
N LEU A 127 -2.86 2.18 -0.24
CA LEU A 127 -3.35 0.80 -0.18
C LEU A 127 -4.16 0.54 1.09
N VAL A 128 -3.63 0.90 2.26
CA VAL A 128 -4.37 0.72 3.53
C VAL A 128 -5.59 1.63 3.61
N CYS A 129 -5.52 2.86 3.08
CA CYS A 129 -6.67 3.76 3.03
C CYS A 129 -7.79 3.24 2.13
N ASP A 130 -7.47 2.65 0.99
CA ASP A 130 -8.45 2.04 0.09
C ASP A 130 -9.05 0.77 0.74
N LYS A 131 -8.19 -0.11 1.27
CA LYS A 131 -8.59 -1.35 1.96
C LYS A 131 -9.51 -1.11 3.15
N TYR A 132 -9.21 -0.10 3.96
CA TYR A 132 -9.95 0.21 5.19
C TYR A 132 -10.94 1.37 5.03
N ASP A 133 -11.23 1.85 3.82
CA ASP A 133 -12.19 2.95 3.60
C ASP A 133 -11.87 4.21 4.44
N CYS A 134 -10.60 4.64 4.40
CA CYS A 134 -10.04 5.74 5.19
C CYS A 134 -9.38 6.82 4.33
N VAL A 135 -9.76 6.94 3.06
CA VAL A 135 -9.15 7.91 2.13
C VAL A 135 -9.29 9.34 2.65
N ASP A 136 -10.46 9.70 3.17
CA ASP A 136 -10.73 11.05 3.68
C ASP A 136 -9.91 11.39 4.94
N VAL A 137 -9.49 10.39 5.71
CA VAL A 137 -8.61 10.56 6.88
C VAL A 137 -7.21 11.00 6.46
N ALA A 138 -6.66 10.39 5.41
CA ALA A 138 -5.29 10.68 4.95
C ALA A 138 -5.20 11.83 3.96
N LYS A 139 -6.29 12.18 3.27
CA LYS A 139 -6.30 13.21 2.22
C LYS A 139 -5.73 14.57 2.64
N PRO A 140 -5.99 15.12 3.85
CA PRO A 140 -5.37 16.36 4.29
C PRO A 140 -3.83 16.26 4.37
N LEU A 141 -3.31 15.12 4.84
CA LEU A 141 -1.87 14.86 4.92
C LEU A 141 -1.24 14.85 3.52
N ILE A 142 -1.88 14.15 2.58
CA ILE A 142 -1.41 14.04 1.19
C ILE A 142 -1.33 15.41 0.53
N ASN A 143 -2.35 16.26 0.71
CA ASN A 143 -2.36 17.60 0.14
C ASN A 143 -1.25 18.51 0.72
N GLU A 144 -0.82 18.27 1.96
CA GLU A 144 0.15 19.12 2.64
C GLU A 144 1.60 18.67 2.41
N PHE A 145 1.89 17.39 2.60
CA PHE A 145 3.25 16.85 2.76
C PHE A 145 3.78 16.02 1.61
N ALA A 146 2.98 15.76 0.57
CA ALA A 146 3.45 15.00 -0.57
C ALA A 146 4.31 15.86 -1.51
N VAL A 147 5.55 16.12 -1.12
CA VAL A 147 6.54 16.88 -1.91
C VAL A 147 6.76 16.21 -3.26
N ASP A 148 6.97 14.89 -3.28
CA ASP A 148 7.11 14.07 -4.49
C ASP A 148 5.87 14.18 -5.42
N LEU A 149 4.67 14.31 -4.85
CA LEU A 149 3.46 14.51 -5.66
C LEU A 149 3.40 15.91 -6.25
N LYS A 150 3.92 16.93 -5.55
CA LYS A 150 4.07 18.29 -6.11
C LYS A 150 5.06 18.29 -7.26
N GLU A 151 6.15 17.55 -7.16
CA GLU A 151 7.09 17.35 -8.27
C GLU A 151 6.42 16.65 -9.46
N ALA A 152 5.61 15.62 -9.20
CA ALA A 152 4.82 14.93 -10.22
C ALA A 152 3.70 15.80 -10.85
N GLU A 153 3.34 16.96 -10.26
CA GLU A 153 2.50 17.96 -10.93
C GLU A 153 3.25 18.71 -12.04
N SER A 154 4.58 18.70 -12.04
CA SER A 154 5.39 19.41 -13.04
C SER A 154 5.52 18.60 -14.33
N GLN A 155 5.60 19.30 -15.47
CA GLN A 155 5.85 18.63 -16.76
C GLN A 155 7.27 18.07 -16.84
N ALA A 156 8.24 18.77 -16.23
CA ALA A 156 9.65 18.39 -16.24
C ALA A 156 9.87 16.98 -15.70
N PHE A 157 9.20 16.63 -14.59
CA PHE A 157 9.24 15.29 -14.01
C PHE A 157 8.89 14.18 -15.02
N TRP A 158 7.83 14.37 -15.80
CA TRP A 158 7.37 13.34 -16.75
C TRP A 158 8.21 13.25 -18.03
N ASN A 159 8.98 14.30 -18.37
CA ASN A 159 9.81 14.27 -19.59
C ASN A 159 10.87 13.15 -19.52
N GLU A 160 11.40 12.86 -18.35
CA GLU A 160 12.35 11.75 -18.12
C GLU A 160 11.71 10.36 -18.30
N PHE A 161 10.41 10.22 -18.02
CA PHE A 161 9.65 8.99 -18.26
C PHE A 161 9.41 8.79 -19.75
N TYR A 162 9.10 9.86 -20.48
CA TYR A 162 8.85 9.77 -21.91
C TYR A 162 10.12 9.45 -22.70
N GLN A 163 11.28 9.99 -22.31
CA GLN A 163 12.57 9.62 -22.89
C GLN A 163 12.85 8.12 -22.73
N TYR A 164 12.62 7.56 -21.53
CA TYR A 164 12.74 6.12 -21.29
C TYR A 164 11.83 5.29 -22.20
N SER A 165 10.56 5.67 -22.33
CA SER A 165 9.58 4.93 -23.15
C SER A 165 9.85 4.95 -24.67
N PHE A 166 10.69 5.87 -25.15
CA PHE A 166 11.02 5.98 -26.57
C PHE A 166 12.28 5.18 -26.95
N GLU A 167 13.18 4.93 -25.99
CA GLU A 167 14.51 4.37 -26.24
C GLU A 167 14.70 2.92 -25.72
N TYR A 168 13.92 2.48 -24.73
CA TYR A 168 14.06 1.12 -24.15
C TYR A 168 12.69 0.42 -24.00
N GLN A 169 12.52 -0.68 -24.74
CA GLN A 169 11.54 -1.73 -24.45
C GLN A 169 12.27 -2.88 -23.73
N PRO A 170 11.61 -3.61 -22.80
CA PRO A 170 12.24 -4.60 -21.93
C PRO A 170 12.77 -5.87 -22.63
N GLU A 171 12.93 -5.86 -23.96
CA GLU A 171 13.53 -6.99 -24.70
C GLU A 171 15.06 -7.04 -24.60
N ASN A 172 15.70 -6.02 -23.99
CA ASN A 172 17.16 -5.88 -23.93
C ASN A 172 17.74 -5.82 -22.49
N GLU A 173 17.04 -6.33 -21.48
CA GLU A 173 17.61 -6.44 -20.12
C GLU A 173 18.62 -7.61 -20.05
N GLU A 174 19.77 -7.45 -20.70
CA GLU A 174 21.01 -8.06 -20.25
C GLU A 174 21.54 -7.22 -19.07
N ASP A 175 21.30 -7.74 -17.87
CA ASP A 175 22.07 -7.56 -16.62
C ASP A 175 22.91 -6.27 -16.52
N VAL A 176 22.26 -5.13 -16.23
CA VAL A 176 22.96 -3.89 -15.88
C VAL A 176 23.04 -3.77 -14.37
N GLY A 177 24.28 -3.86 -13.89
CA GLY A 177 24.68 -4.06 -12.49
C GLY A 177 24.16 -3.05 -11.47
N GLU A 178 24.04 -3.58 -10.25
CA GLU A 178 23.67 -2.88 -9.02
C GLU A 178 24.74 -1.87 -8.57
N GLU A 179 24.80 -0.68 -9.18
CA GLU A 179 25.53 0.44 -8.58
C GLU A 179 24.75 1.73 -8.71
N GLU A 180 23.88 1.99 -7.71
CA GLU A 180 23.59 3.30 -7.11
C GLU A 180 22.54 3.14 -6.01
N LYS A 181 22.91 2.42 -4.94
CA LYS A 181 22.18 2.46 -3.66
C LYS A 181 22.95 3.38 -2.73
N GLU A 182 22.64 4.68 -2.72
CA GLU A 182 22.83 5.50 -1.52
C GLU A 182 22.10 6.86 -1.59
N ASN A 183 21.16 7.05 -0.66
CA ASN A 183 20.70 8.34 -0.12
C ASN A 183 19.91 9.34 -1.00
N GLY A 184 19.06 8.87 -1.91
CA GLY A 184 18.07 9.72 -2.59
C GLY A 184 16.63 9.44 -2.12
N ASN A 185 16.01 10.35 -1.35
CA ASN A 185 14.55 10.39 -1.18
C ASN A 185 13.81 10.84 -2.46
N GLY A 186 14.42 10.68 -3.64
CA GLY A 186 13.94 11.21 -4.91
C GLY A 186 13.41 10.13 -5.84
N LEU A 187 12.53 10.53 -6.76
CA LEU A 187 11.95 9.69 -7.81
C LEU A 187 12.90 9.58 -9.00
N HIS A 188 14.06 8.90 -8.87
CA HIS A 188 15.00 8.78 -9.98
C HIS A 188 15.44 7.34 -10.30
N GLY A 189 15.53 7.08 -11.61
CA GLY A 189 16.45 6.11 -12.20
C GLY A 189 15.90 4.72 -12.46
N GLY A 190 15.93 3.85 -11.45
CA GLY A 190 16.01 2.40 -11.66
C GLY A 190 14.70 1.68 -11.99
N ASP A 191 13.54 2.18 -11.56
CA ASP A 191 12.25 1.48 -11.72
C ASP A 191 11.12 2.47 -12.08
N LYS A 192 11.29 3.13 -13.23
CA LYS A 192 10.28 4.05 -13.78
C LYS A 192 8.90 3.36 -13.92
N PRO A 193 8.78 2.10 -14.39
CA PRO A 193 7.49 1.42 -14.43
C PRO A 193 6.79 1.32 -13.07
N ALA A 194 7.47 0.91 -12.01
CA ALA A 194 6.86 0.86 -10.67
C ALA A 194 6.50 2.26 -10.15
N ILE A 195 7.34 3.27 -10.38
CA ILE A 195 7.02 4.66 -9.99
C ILE A 195 5.74 5.14 -10.69
N ALA A 196 5.60 4.89 -12.00
CA ALA A 196 4.40 5.26 -12.74
C ALA A 196 3.15 4.54 -12.22
N ASN A 197 3.27 3.24 -11.91
CA ASN A 197 2.20 2.45 -11.31
C ASN A 197 1.77 2.99 -9.94
N MET A 198 2.73 3.29 -9.06
CA MET A 198 2.45 3.87 -7.75
C MET A 198 1.78 5.24 -7.88
N LEU A 199 2.28 6.11 -8.76
CA LEU A 199 1.67 7.42 -9.02
C LEU A 199 0.26 7.30 -9.58
N LEU A 200 0.00 6.35 -10.48
CA LEU A 200 -1.35 6.10 -11.00
C LEU A 200 -2.30 5.68 -9.88
N TYR A 201 -1.91 4.71 -9.06
CA TYR A 201 -2.74 4.23 -7.96
C TYR A 201 -2.98 5.33 -6.91
N VAL A 202 -1.93 6.00 -6.44
CA VAL A 202 -2.02 7.10 -5.46
C VAL A 202 -2.91 8.23 -5.99
N SER A 203 -2.72 8.62 -7.25
CA SER A 203 -3.50 9.70 -7.86
C SER A 203 -4.97 9.32 -8.07
N PHE A 204 -5.26 8.04 -8.31
CA PHE A 204 -6.63 7.53 -8.33
C PHE A 204 -7.28 7.58 -6.94
N VAL A 205 -6.65 6.96 -5.94
CA VAL A 205 -7.18 6.84 -4.56
C VAL A 205 -7.46 8.22 -3.97
N PHE A 206 -6.50 9.15 -4.07
CA PHE A 206 -6.66 10.49 -3.49
C PHE A 206 -7.28 11.53 -4.43
N ASN A 207 -7.69 11.14 -5.65
CA ASN A 207 -8.29 12.01 -6.66
C ASN A 207 -7.39 13.21 -7.02
N LEU A 208 -6.11 12.95 -7.33
CA LEU A 208 -5.10 13.95 -7.68
C LEU A 208 -5.22 14.33 -9.16
N LYS A 209 -6.16 15.23 -9.46
CA LYS A 209 -6.56 15.60 -10.83
C LYS A 209 -5.43 16.02 -11.78
N LYS A 210 -4.33 16.59 -11.27
CA LYS A 210 -3.19 17.02 -12.09
C LYS A 210 -2.21 15.89 -12.40
N VAL A 211 -2.06 14.95 -11.47
CA VAL A 211 -1.11 13.83 -11.57
C VAL A 211 -1.73 12.67 -12.35
N PHE A 212 -3.01 12.38 -12.08
CA PHE A 212 -3.71 11.21 -12.64
C PHE A 212 -3.65 11.11 -14.17
N PRO A 213 -3.97 12.16 -14.96
CA PRO A 213 -3.94 12.05 -16.42
C PRO A 213 -2.55 11.71 -16.98
N ARG A 214 -1.48 12.21 -16.33
CA ARG A 214 -0.11 11.96 -16.77
C ARG A 214 0.36 10.56 -16.37
N ALA A 215 0.11 10.17 -15.12
CA ALA A 215 0.40 8.81 -14.66
C ALA A 215 -0.34 7.76 -15.49
N TYR A 216 -1.62 8.02 -15.81
CA TYR A 216 -2.41 7.14 -16.67
C TYR A 216 -1.86 7.07 -18.10
N ARG A 217 -1.43 8.19 -18.69
CA ARG A 217 -0.79 8.19 -20.00
C ARG A 217 0.52 7.40 -20.00
N THR A 218 1.38 7.61 -19.01
CA THR A 218 2.65 6.88 -18.87
C THR A 218 2.40 5.38 -18.68
N TYR A 219 1.39 5.02 -17.89
CA TYR A 219 0.95 3.64 -17.72
C TYR A 219 0.56 2.98 -19.05
N LEU A 220 -0.27 3.64 -19.87
CA LEU A 220 -0.65 3.13 -21.20
C LEU A 220 0.56 2.99 -22.15
N MET A 221 1.59 3.82 -21.98
CA MET A 221 2.81 3.74 -22.78
C MET A 221 3.71 2.57 -22.35
N ILE A 222 3.81 2.31 -21.04
CA ILE A 222 4.49 1.12 -20.49
C ILE A 222 3.75 -0.14 -20.93
N TRP A 223 2.43 -0.14 -20.80
CA TRP A 223 1.55 -1.26 -21.13
C TRP A 223 1.04 -1.18 -22.55
N LYS A 224 1.86 -0.83 -23.56
CA LYS A 224 1.40 -1.03 -24.94
C LYS A 224 1.04 -2.51 -25.09
N PRO A 225 -0.23 -2.87 -25.35
CA PRO A 225 -0.56 -4.26 -25.62
C PRO A 225 0.32 -4.68 -26.79
N LYS A 226 1.03 -5.80 -26.64
CA LYS A 226 1.76 -6.40 -27.75
C LYS A 226 0.77 -6.50 -28.90
N VAL A 227 0.99 -5.73 -29.96
CA VAL A 227 0.28 -5.94 -31.21
C VAL A 227 0.71 -7.33 -31.62
N LYS A 228 -0.16 -8.33 -31.44
CA LYS A 228 0.13 -9.67 -31.94
C LYS A 228 0.29 -9.54 -33.45
N SER A 229 1.40 -10.10 -33.94
CA SER A 229 1.53 -10.64 -35.29
C SER A 229 0.28 -11.43 -35.64
N GLU A 230 -0.08 -11.47 -36.92
CA GLU A 230 -1.38 -11.90 -37.47
C GLU A 230 -1.90 -13.31 -37.09
N ASP A 231 -1.24 -14.05 -36.20
CA ASP A 231 -1.63 -15.39 -35.78
C ASP A 231 -1.74 -15.50 -34.24
N ASP A 232 -2.86 -16.09 -33.80
CA ASP A 232 -3.23 -16.61 -32.46
C ASP A 232 -4.07 -15.74 -31.51
N ASP A 233 -5.32 -16.18 -31.37
CA ASP A 233 -6.44 -15.79 -30.48
C ASP A 233 -6.15 -15.91 -28.97
N GLU A 234 -5.05 -15.34 -28.51
CA GLU A 234 -4.78 -15.28 -27.07
C GLU A 234 -5.19 -13.91 -26.55
N VAL A 235 -6.30 -13.92 -25.81
CA VAL A 235 -6.82 -12.76 -25.08
C VAL A 235 -5.71 -12.29 -24.14
N VAL A 236 -5.07 -11.17 -24.47
CA VAL A 236 -4.12 -10.51 -23.57
C VAL A 236 -4.92 -10.01 -22.38
N GLU A 237 -4.90 -10.76 -21.28
CA GLU A 237 -5.52 -10.32 -20.03
C GLU A 237 -4.91 -8.98 -19.61
N GLY A 238 -5.78 -7.99 -19.45
CA GLY A 238 -5.41 -6.68 -18.94
C GLY A 238 -4.76 -6.77 -17.56
N PRO A 239 -4.05 -5.72 -17.13
CA PRO A 239 -3.36 -5.71 -15.86
C PRO A 239 -4.35 -5.96 -14.71
N THR A 240 -4.04 -6.99 -13.92
CA THR A 240 -4.81 -7.51 -12.78
C THR A 240 -4.82 -6.59 -11.55
N CYS A 241 -4.20 -5.41 -11.63
CA CYS A 241 -3.95 -4.53 -10.49
C CYS A 241 -4.60 -3.14 -10.58
N LEU A 242 -5.32 -2.81 -11.65
CA LEU A 242 -6.18 -1.62 -11.62
C LEU A 242 -7.49 -1.98 -10.90
N PRO A 243 -7.91 -1.24 -9.86
CA PRO A 243 -9.19 -1.49 -9.22
C PRO A 243 -10.31 -1.55 -10.26
N ASP A 244 -11.27 -2.49 -10.14
CA ASP A 244 -12.40 -2.64 -11.08
C ASP A 244 -13.13 -1.32 -11.38
N ARG A 245 -13.13 -0.40 -10.41
CA ARG A 245 -13.68 0.97 -10.51
C ARG A 245 -13.02 1.85 -11.57
N LEU A 246 -11.75 1.59 -11.91
CA LEU A 246 -11.03 2.25 -12.99
C LEU A 246 -11.51 1.72 -14.34
N TYR A 247 -11.58 0.38 -14.50
CA TYR A 247 -12.11 -0.26 -15.71
C TYR A 247 -13.57 0.15 -16.01
N SER A 248 -14.44 0.20 -15.00
CA SER A 248 -15.85 0.55 -15.18
C SER A 248 -16.09 1.99 -15.64
N LYS A 249 -15.19 2.93 -15.27
CA LYS A 249 -15.25 4.33 -15.74
C LYS A 249 -14.65 4.53 -17.12
N ILE A 250 -13.75 3.64 -17.54
CA ILE A 250 -13.10 3.69 -18.85
C ILE A 250 -14.00 3.10 -19.94
N ASN A 251 -14.72 2.01 -19.63
CA ASN A 251 -15.52 1.29 -20.63
C ASN A 251 -17.00 1.74 -20.71
N HIS A 252 -17.47 2.55 -19.77
CA HIS A 252 -18.78 3.17 -19.82
C HIS A 252 -18.65 4.70 -19.69
N PRO A 253 -18.51 5.44 -20.81
CA PRO A 253 -18.65 6.89 -20.76
C PRO A 253 -20.05 7.23 -20.21
N PRO A 254 -20.21 8.35 -19.48
CA PRO A 254 -21.52 8.78 -19.04
C PRO A 254 -22.42 8.91 -20.27
N SER A 255 -23.48 8.10 -20.31
CA SER A 255 -24.53 8.23 -21.31
C SER A 255 -25.00 9.68 -21.30
N ASN A 256 -24.86 10.37 -22.43
CA ASN A 256 -25.37 11.71 -22.63
C ASN A 256 -26.83 11.78 -22.17
N THR A 257 -27.08 12.33 -20.99
CA THR A 257 -28.42 12.80 -20.61
C THR A 257 -28.64 14.12 -21.32
N THR A 258 -28.89 14.05 -22.63
CA THR A 258 -29.31 15.20 -23.42
C THR A 258 -30.76 15.50 -23.07
N ASN A 259 -30.96 16.68 -22.48
CA ASN A 259 -32.19 17.49 -22.46
C ASN A 259 -33.43 16.86 -23.11
N GLN A 260 -34.42 16.52 -22.28
CA GLN A 260 -35.82 16.68 -22.66
C GLN A 260 -36.50 17.65 -21.69
N PHE A 261 -36.28 18.93 -21.95
CA PHE A 261 -37.30 19.94 -21.72
C PHE A 261 -38.38 19.70 -22.78
N VAL A 262 -39.46 19.01 -22.41
CA VAL A 262 -40.69 19.00 -23.22
C VAL A 262 -41.84 19.51 -22.36
N LYS A 263 -42.38 20.62 -22.84
CA LYS A 263 -43.50 21.42 -22.37
C LYS A 263 -44.71 20.54 -22.02
N SER A 264 -45.22 20.67 -20.81
CA SER A 264 -46.62 20.37 -20.51
C SER A 264 -47.46 21.60 -20.79
N ASN A 265 -48.22 21.58 -21.89
CA ASN A 265 -49.36 22.44 -22.08
C ASN A 265 -50.44 21.70 -22.87
N SER A 266 -51.70 21.92 -22.44
CA SER A 266 -53.00 21.58 -23.05
C SER A 266 -53.43 20.11 -23.10
N GLY A 267 -54.56 19.84 -22.41
CA GLY A 267 -55.33 18.61 -22.40
C GLY A 267 -56.26 18.59 -21.19
#